data_AF-A0A366XE08-F1
#
_entry.id   AF-A0A366XE08-F1
#
_cell.length_a   1.000
_cell.length_b   1.000
_cell.length_c   1.000
_cell.angle_alpha   90.00
_cell.angle_beta   90.00
_cell.angle_gamma   90.00
#
_symmetry.space_group_name_H-M   'P 1'
#
loop_
_entity.id
_entity.type
_entity.pdbx_description
1 polymer ?
#
loop_
_entity_poly.entity_id
_entity_poly.type
_entity_poly.pdbx_seq_one_letter_code
_entity_poly.pdbx_strand_id
1 'polypeptide(L)'
;MQKIIIILNTNTNRKSIKKNIRFEHELVDDIEGVKPESVSFSSWVKQACREKVANETIDGDVCAQFENDARSDVHTRVNNNSEAINNMSTLELIKLWDEKGLYHQQIAEKLNELGRESPNSKTWTRALVRQFLSEH
;
A
#
# COMPACT_ATOMS: atom_id res chain seq x y z
N MET A 1 38.20 -11.20 -10.94
CA MET A 1 37.19 -11.03 -9.87
C MET A 1 36.42 -9.74 -10.14
N GLN A 2 35.17 -9.84 -10.60
CA GLN A 2 34.35 -8.66 -10.90
C GLN A 2 33.78 -8.11 -9.59
N LYS A 3 34.09 -6.84 -9.27
CA LYS A 3 33.52 -6.13 -8.12
C LYS A 3 32.09 -5.74 -8.46
N ILE A 4 31.11 -6.38 -7.81
CA ILE A 4 29.72 -5.96 -7.86
C ILE A 4 29.61 -4.70 -6.99
N ILE A 5 29.44 -3.54 -7.62
CA ILE A 5 29.14 -2.29 -6.94
C ILE A 5 27.63 -2.29 -6.67
N ILE A 6 27.23 -2.69 -5.46
CA ILE A 6 25.86 -2.55 -5.01
C ILE A 6 25.64 -1.06 -4.69
N ILE A 7 25.05 -0.33 -5.62
CA ILE A 7 24.54 1.02 -5.37
C ILE A 7 23.28 0.84 -4.52
N LEU A 8 23.44 0.82 -3.19
CA LEU A 8 22.33 0.90 -2.25
C LEU A 8 21.63 2.23 -2.51
N ASN A 9 20.37 2.17 -2.97
CA ASN A 9 19.50 3.34 -3.04
C ASN A 9 19.48 3.99 -1.65
N THR A 10 20.04 5.20 -1.55
CA THR A 10 20.29 5.95 -0.31
C THR A 10 19.01 6.34 0.45
N ASN A 11 17.84 5.90 -0.03
CA ASN A 11 16.51 6.20 0.50
C ASN A 11 15.92 5.11 1.42
N THR A 12 16.71 4.10 1.79
CA THR A 12 16.30 3.03 2.70
C THR A 12 17.34 2.88 3.79
N ASN A 13 17.01 3.25 5.04
CA ASN A 13 17.74 2.72 6.18
C ASN A 13 17.03 1.45 6.67
N ARG A 14 17.70 0.54 7.37
CA ARG A 14 17.11 -0.74 7.82
C ARG A 14 15.89 -0.59 8.74
N LYS A 15 15.51 0.63 9.13
CA LYS A 15 14.47 0.95 10.10
C LYS A 15 13.32 1.82 9.53
N SER A 16 13.45 2.35 8.31
CA SER A 16 12.49 3.30 7.76
C SER A 16 12.60 3.43 6.24
N ILE A 17 11.45 3.67 5.60
CA ILE A 17 11.33 3.88 4.16
C ILE A 17 10.97 5.35 3.94
N LYS A 18 11.73 6.05 3.10
CA LYS A 18 11.38 7.42 2.69
C LYS A 18 10.16 7.38 1.76
N LYS A 19 9.10 8.09 2.12
CA LYS A 19 7.90 8.28 1.29
C LYS A 19 7.91 9.73 0.82
N ASN A 20 8.05 9.94 -0.49
CA ASN A 20 8.11 11.28 -1.09
C ASN A 20 6.68 11.80 -1.29
N ILE A 21 6.06 12.25 -0.20
CA ILE A 21 4.69 12.79 -0.18
C ILE A 21 4.71 14.32 -0.19
N ARG A 22 3.63 14.93 -0.67
CA ARG A 22 3.41 16.38 -0.65
C ARG A 22 2.31 16.69 0.36
N PHE A 23 2.46 17.80 1.07
CA PHE A 23 1.44 18.38 1.93
C PHE A 23 0.98 19.69 1.29
N GLU A 24 -0.29 20.03 1.47
CA GLU A 24 -0.82 21.35 1.18
C GLU A 24 -0.12 22.39 2.06
N HIS A 25 0.11 23.59 1.53
CA HIS A 25 0.81 24.65 2.27
C HIS A 25 0.05 25.06 3.53
N GLU A 26 -1.26 25.26 3.41
CA GLU A 26 -2.15 25.62 4.53
C GLU A 26 -2.07 24.58 5.65
N LEU A 27 -2.05 23.29 5.31
CA LEU A 27 -1.95 22.22 6.29
C LEU A 27 -0.58 22.21 7.01
N VAL A 28 0.50 22.54 6.31
CA VAL A 28 1.83 22.65 6.94
C VAL A 28 1.84 23.81 7.93
N ASP A 29 1.27 24.95 7.56
CA ASP A 29 1.19 26.14 8.41
C ASP A 29 0.36 25.85 9.68
N ASP A 30 -0.78 25.18 9.53
CA ASP A 30 -1.62 24.76 10.66
C ASP A 30 -0.88 23.80 11.59
N ILE A 31 -0.14 22.82 11.04
CA ILE A 31 0.64 21.87 11.83
C ILE A 31 1.75 22.58 12.59
N GLU A 32 2.50 23.49 11.96
CA GLU A 32 3.55 24.24 12.64
C GLU A 32 2.99 25.19 13.71
N GLY A 33 1.75 25.67 13.56
CA GLY A 33 1.06 26.47 14.58
C GLY A 33 0.68 25.70 15.85
N VAL A 34 0.37 24.40 15.74
CA VAL A 34 -0.07 23.57 16.89
C VAL A 34 1.02 22.63 17.43
N LYS A 35 2.03 22.32 16.61
CA LYS A 35 3.10 21.40 16.99
C LYS A 35 4.01 22.05 18.04
N PRO A 36 4.34 21.35 19.15
CA PRO A 36 5.35 21.82 20.09
C PRO A 36 6.70 22.07 19.42
N GLU A 37 7.38 23.16 19.78
CA GLU A 37 8.70 23.52 19.20
C GLU A 37 9.77 22.44 19.44
N SER A 38 9.65 21.68 20.52
CA SER A 38 10.56 20.58 20.86
C SER A 38 10.44 19.34 19.97
N VAL A 39 9.39 19.26 19.15
CA VAL A 39 9.09 18.09 18.31
C VAL A 39 9.30 18.45 16.85
N SER A 40 9.99 17.56 16.11
CA SER A 40 10.13 17.73 14.66
C SER A 40 8.81 17.43 13.93
N PHE A 41 8.55 18.14 12.83
CA PHE A 41 7.38 17.93 11.96
C PHE A 41 7.17 16.43 11.64
N SER A 42 8.24 15.75 11.22
CA SER A 42 8.15 14.33 10.86
C SER A 42 7.78 13.42 12.04
N SER A 43 8.18 13.76 13.26
CA SER A 43 7.83 12.98 14.45
C SER A 43 6.37 13.21 14.84
N TRP A 44 5.91 14.45 14.73
CA TRP A 44 4.53 14.83 15.01
C TRP A 44 3.56 14.16 14.04
N VAL A 45 3.84 14.24 12.73
CA VAL A 45 3.02 13.58 11.70
C VAL A 45 2.99 12.06 11.90
N LYS A 46 4.13 11.44 12.21
CA LYS A 46 4.17 9.99 12.51
C LYS A 46 3.34 9.63 13.73
N GLN A 47 3.29 10.49 14.74
CA GLN A 47 2.48 10.29 15.93
C GLN A 47 1.00 10.35 15.59
N ALA A 48 0.56 11.38 14.86
CA ALA A 48 -0.81 11.49 14.38
C ALA A 48 -1.24 10.27 13.54
N CYS A 49 -0.36 9.77 12.66
CA CYS A 49 -0.62 8.54 11.91
C CYS A 49 -0.76 7.31 12.82
N ARG A 50 0.08 7.18 13.86
CA ARG A 50 -0.02 6.06 14.82
C ARG A 50 -1.33 6.12 15.60
N GLU A 51 -1.76 7.30 16.03
CA GLU A 51 -3.02 7.50 16.74
C GLU A 51 -4.22 7.13 15.86
N LYS A 52 -4.21 7.58 14.59
CA LYS A 52 -5.25 7.20 13.63
C LYS A 52 -5.32 5.68 13.43
N VAL A 53 -4.19 5.02 13.22
CA VAL A 53 -4.14 3.56 13.11
C VAL A 53 -4.62 2.89 14.39
N ALA A 54 -4.17 3.33 15.57
CA ALA A 54 -4.57 2.76 16.85
C ALA A 54 -6.09 2.88 17.06
N ASN A 55 -6.68 4.03 16.75
CA ASN A 55 -8.12 4.25 16.85
C ASN A 55 -8.89 3.34 15.88
N GLU A 56 -8.44 3.22 14.63
CA GLU A 56 -9.03 2.31 13.64
C GLU A 56 -8.86 0.82 14.00
N THR A 57 -7.84 0.47 14.79
CA THR A 57 -7.58 -0.93 15.19
C THR A 57 -8.31 -1.30 16.49
N ILE A 58 -8.59 -0.32 17.36
CA ILE A 58 -9.32 -0.50 18.62
C ILE A 58 -10.84 -0.48 18.37
N ASP A 59 -11.31 0.41 17.50
CA ASP A 59 -12.71 0.45 17.07
C ASP A 59 -12.87 -0.38 15.79
N GLY A 60 -13.02 -1.69 15.94
CA GLY A 60 -13.29 -2.61 14.83
C GLY A 60 -14.60 -2.39 14.06
N ASP A 61 -15.22 -1.20 14.12
CA ASP A 61 -16.42 -0.88 13.36
C ASP A 61 -16.77 0.62 13.18
N VAL A 62 -15.99 1.61 13.66
CA VAL A 62 -16.43 3.01 13.51
C VAL A 62 -15.27 3.95 13.19
N CYS A 63 -15.03 4.13 11.89
CA CYS A 63 -14.76 5.48 11.41
C CYS A 63 -16.04 6.02 10.77
N ALA A 64 -16.57 7.09 11.36
CA ALA A 64 -17.40 8.05 10.66
C ALA A 64 -16.59 8.57 9.46
N GLN A 65 -16.69 7.85 8.34
CA GLN A 65 -16.46 8.42 7.03
C GLN A 65 -17.50 9.51 6.89
N PHE A 66 -17.04 10.75 6.67
CA PHE A 66 -17.93 11.79 6.16
C PHE A 66 -18.64 11.20 4.95
N GLU A 67 -19.96 11.12 5.08
CA GLU A 67 -20.87 10.62 4.06
C GLU A 67 -20.62 11.40 2.78
N ASN A 68 -20.07 10.73 1.77
CA ASN A 68 -20.57 10.85 0.42
C ASN A 68 -20.44 9.49 -0.27
N ASP A 69 -21.62 8.94 -0.49
CA ASP A 69 -22.02 7.80 -1.31
C ASP A 69 -21.66 6.36 -0.90
N ALA A 70 -22.74 5.68 -0.50
CA ALA A 70 -23.04 4.25 -0.64
C ALA A 70 -22.20 3.24 0.16
N ARG A 71 -22.48 3.18 1.47
CA ARG A 71 -22.21 2.00 2.32
C ARG A 71 -22.93 0.76 1.77
N SER A 72 -22.17 -0.30 1.50
CA SER A 72 -22.61 -1.68 1.69
C SER A 72 -21.56 -2.39 2.54
N ASP A 73 -22.02 -2.91 3.67
CA ASP A 73 -21.26 -3.47 4.79
C ASP A 73 -20.23 -4.53 4.37
N VAL A 74 -19.01 -4.44 4.93
CA VAL A 74 -18.07 -5.56 4.96
C VAL A 74 -18.03 -6.14 6.36
N HIS A 75 -18.81 -7.20 6.53
CA HIS A 75 -18.71 -8.14 7.63
C HIS A 75 -17.31 -8.78 7.63
N THR A 76 -16.57 -8.60 8.72
CA THR A 76 -15.31 -9.29 9.00
C THR A 76 -15.58 -10.80 9.10
N ARG A 77 -15.32 -11.56 8.04
CA ARG A 77 -15.33 -13.03 8.10
C ARG A 77 -13.91 -13.57 7.99
N VAL A 78 -13.46 -14.09 9.12
CA VAL A 78 -12.25 -14.89 9.31
C VAL A 78 -12.16 -15.98 8.23
N ASN A 79 -11.04 -15.93 7.50
CA ASN A 79 -10.18 -17.06 7.16
C ASN A 79 -10.86 -18.34 6.62
N ASN A 80 -11.11 -18.38 5.31
CA ASN A 80 -11.23 -19.62 4.51
C ASN A 80 -10.67 -19.46 3.06
N ASN A 81 -10.09 -18.31 2.69
CA ASN A 81 -9.79 -17.98 1.28
C ASN A 81 -8.43 -18.46 0.76
N SER A 82 -7.59 -19.10 1.59
CA SER A 82 -6.26 -19.57 1.16
C SER A 82 -6.34 -20.61 0.04
N GLU A 83 -7.38 -21.43 0.00
CA GLU A 83 -7.58 -22.42 -1.07
C GLU A 83 -8.22 -21.81 -2.33
N ALA A 84 -9.10 -20.82 -2.17
CA ALA A 84 -9.76 -20.15 -3.29
C ALA A 84 -8.78 -19.30 -4.14
N ILE A 85 -7.81 -18.65 -3.50
CA ILE A 85 -6.78 -17.84 -4.19
C ILE A 85 -5.84 -18.71 -5.04
N ASN A 86 -5.60 -19.97 -4.61
CA ASN A 86 -4.76 -20.91 -5.36
C ASN A 86 -5.44 -21.41 -6.64
N ASN A 87 -6.77 -21.51 -6.65
CA ASN A 87 -7.57 -21.96 -7.80
C ASN A 87 -7.94 -20.84 -8.78
N MET A 88 -7.77 -19.58 -8.37
CA MET A 88 -8.10 -18.41 -9.20
C MET A 88 -7.01 -18.14 -10.23
N SER A 89 -7.39 -17.85 -11.47
CA SER A 89 -6.45 -17.56 -12.55
C SER A 89 -5.66 -16.28 -12.26
N THR A 90 -4.46 -16.18 -12.82
CA THR A 90 -3.60 -15.00 -12.64
C THR A 90 -4.29 -13.70 -13.06
N LEU A 91 -5.13 -13.75 -14.10
CA LEU A 91 -5.89 -12.60 -14.60
C LEU A 91 -6.97 -12.16 -13.61
N GLU A 92 -7.71 -13.11 -13.06
CA GLU A 92 -8.75 -12.84 -12.07
C GLU A 92 -8.17 -12.25 -10.78
N LEU A 93 -6.99 -12.70 -10.36
CA LEU A 93 -6.28 -12.11 -9.21
C LEU A 93 -5.84 -10.67 -9.48
N ILE A 94 -5.35 -10.39 -10.70
CA ILE A 94 -4.96 -9.04 -11.10
C ILE A 94 -6.16 -8.10 -11.08
N LYS A 95 -7.28 -8.49 -11.71
CA LYS A 95 -8.52 -7.69 -11.73
C LYS A 95 -9.07 -7.49 -10.32
N LEU A 96 -9.15 -8.54 -9.52
CA LEU A 96 -9.61 -8.47 -8.14
C LEU A 96 -8.78 -7.51 -7.28
N TRP A 97 -7.46 -7.49 -7.46
CA TRP A 97 -6.59 -6.59 -6.69
C TRP A 97 -6.58 -5.16 -7.22
N ASP A 98 -6.74 -4.98 -8.54
CA ASP A 98 -6.89 -3.66 -9.16
C ASP A 98 -8.21 -3.00 -8.73
N GLU A 99 -9.32 -3.74 -8.75
CA GLU A 99 -10.63 -3.29 -8.23
C GLU A 99 -10.58 -2.97 -6.73
N LYS A 100 -9.72 -3.67 -5.97
CA LYS A 100 -9.43 -3.35 -4.56
C LYS A 100 -8.48 -2.16 -4.37
N GLY A 101 -8.06 -1.51 -5.46
CA GLY A 101 -7.23 -0.31 -5.44
C GLY A 101 -5.75 -0.57 -5.14
N LEU A 102 -5.24 -1.80 -5.30
CA LEU A 102 -3.82 -2.05 -5.14
C LEU A 102 -3.03 -1.42 -6.29
N TYR A 103 -1.91 -0.77 -5.98
CA TYR A 103 -1.04 -0.24 -7.02
C TYR A 103 -0.44 -1.40 -7.84
N HIS A 104 -0.27 -1.21 -9.16
CA HIS A 104 0.28 -2.22 -10.06
C HIS A 104 1.62 -2.83 -9.59
N GLN A 105 2.43 -2.06 -8.85
CA GLN A 105 3.67 -2.57 -8.25
C GLN A 105 3.40 -3.60 -7.13
N GLN A 106 2.41 -3.36 -6.28
CA GLN A 106 2.01 -4.27 -5.21
C GLN A 106 1.37 -5.54 -5.77
N ILE A 107 0.58 -5.42 -6.84
CA ILE A 107 0.04 -6.56 -7.59
C ILE A 107 1.19 -7.42 -8.12
N ALA A 108 2.19 -6.80 -8.76
CA ALA A 108 3.35 -7.51 -9.28
C ALA A 108 4.14 -8.25 -8.18
N GLU A 109 4.36 -7.61 -7.04
CA GLU A 109 5.04 -8.21 -5.89
C GLU A 109 4.26 -9.43 -5.36
N LYS A 110 2.94 -9.32 -5.17
CA LYS A 110 2.10 -10.44 -4.74
C LYS A 110 2.11 -11.61 -5.72
N LEU A 111 2.10 -11.35 -7.02
CA LEU A 111 2.16 -12.41 -8.03
C LEU A 111 3.49 -13.15 -8.01
N ASN A 112 4.60 -12.44 -7.78
CA ASN A 112 5.92 -13.04 -7.62
C ASN A 112 6.01 -13.87 -6.34
N GLU A 113 5.44 -13.39 -5.23
CA GLU A 113 5.36 -14.13 -3.96
C GLU A 113 4.56 -15.41 -4.09
N LEU A 114 3.47 -15.39 -4.87
CA LEU A 114 2.66 -16.57 -5.18
C LEU A 114 3.32 -17.51 -6.22
N GLY A 115 4.50 -17.16 -6.76
CA GLY A 115 5.18 -17.95 -7.77
C GLY A 115 4.42 -18.08 -9.09
N ARG A 116 3.52 -17.14 -9.41
CA ARG A 116 2.74 -17.15 -10.65
C ARG A 116 3.64 -16.79 -11.82
N GLU A 117 3.69 -17.64 -12.85
CA GLU A 117 4.44 -17.36 -14.06
C GLU A 117 3.81 -16.20 -14.84
N SER A 118 4.64 -15.27 -15.30
CA SER A 118 4.19 -14.24 -16.24
C SER A 118 4.12 -14.81 -17.66
N PRO A 119 3.42 -14.12 -18.59
CA PRO A 119 3.32 -14.56 -19.99
C PRO A 119 4.67 -14.78 -20.70
N ASN A 120 5.73 -14.13 -20.19
CA ASN A 120 7.08 -14.21 -20.75
C ASN A 120 8.04 -15.06 -19.91
N SER A 121 7.53 -15.86 -18.96
CA SER A 121 8.32 -16.63 -17.98
C SER A 121 9.31 -15.78 -17.15
N LYS A 122 9.05 -14.47 -17.05
CA LYS A 122 9.83 -13.50 -16.27
C LYS A 122 9.09 -13.10 -14.99
N THR A 123 9.76 -12.40 -14.07
CA THR A 123 9.12 -11.82 -12.89
C THR A 123 8.08 -10.79 -13.29
N TRP A 124 6.96 -10.75 -12.58
CA TRP A 124 5.95 -9.70 -12.71
C TRP A 124 6.54 -8.33 -12.37
N THR A 125 6.17 -7.33 -13.18
CA THR A 125 6.54 -5.93 -12.98
C THR A 125 5.30 -5.05 -13.13
N ARG A 126 5.32 -3.84 -12.57
CA ARG A 126 4.22 -2.86 -12.73
C ARG A 126 3.80 -2.63 -14.19
N ALA A 127 4.77 -2.68 -15.11
CA ALA A 127 4.53 -2.43 -16.53
C ALA A 127 3.78 -3.60 -17.17
N LEU A 128 4.17 -4.82 -16.79
CA LEU A 128 3.47 -6.04 -17.21
C LEU A 128 2.05 -6.08 -16.65
N VAL A 129 1.84 -5.77 -15.38
CA VAL A 129 0.48 -5.72 -14.78
C VAL A 129 -0.40 -4.71 -15.51
N ARG A 130 0.11 -3.50 -15.77
CA ARG A 130 -0.62 -2.48 -16.52
C ARG A 130 -0.96 -2.94 -17.94
N GLN A 131 0.00 -3.56 -18.63
CA GLN A 131 -0.22 -4.10 -19.97
C GLN A 131 -1.29 -5.19 -19.96
N PHE A 132 -1.23 -6.09 -18.98
CA PHE A 132 -2.15 -7.22 -18.82
C PHE A 132 -3.59 -6.77 -18.51
N LEU A 133 -3.76 -5.66 -17.78
CA LEU A 133 -5.05 -5.02 -17.53
C LEU A 133 -5.58 -4.20 -18.71
N SER A 134 -4.71 -3.75 -19.62
CA SER A 134 -5.11 -3.00 -20.81
C SER A 134 -5.45 -3.89 -22.01
N GLU A 135 -4.96 -5.13 -22.02
CA GLU A 135 -5.17 -6.10 -23.10
C GLU A 135 -6.42 -6.99 -22.87
N HIS A 136 -7.04 -6.95 -21.68
CA HIS A 136 -8.14 -7.82 -21.24
C HIS A 136 -9.15 -7.13 -20.32
#